data_AF-A0A8I6Z2Q4-F1
#
_entry.id   AF-A0A8I6Z2Q4-F1
#
_cell.length_a   1.000
_cell.length_b   1.000
_cell.length_c   1.000
_cell.angle_alpha   90.00
_cell.angle_beta   90.00
_cell.angle_gamma   90.00
#
_symmetry.space_group_name_H-M   'P 1'
#
loop_
_entity.id
_entity.type
_entity.pdbx_description
1 polymer ?
#
loop_
_entity_poly.entity_id
_entity_poly.type
_entity_poly.pdbx_seq_one_letter_code
_entity_poly.pdbx_strand_id
1 'polypeptide(L)'
;MLAACAWRLSQRAVTFLPRVRPQILNPFPMAAAAGAASPKRLRVYSSAAGDADPSNGAGNGRRVGTHNGSFHCDEALGCFLIRLTSQFAGADVVRTRDSQILDSLEAVLDVGGVYDPSRHRYDHHQKGFNEVFGYGFNTKLSSAGLVYKHFGKEIIAKELQLNEDHEDVHRVYLAIYKSFVEALDAIDNGINQYDTEQTPKYVNNTHLSSRVGRLNPDWTDPDQSPEKENAAFQQAMALAGSEFMESVRFHVKSWLPARSIVMECLLSRGNVDPSGEIMVLDRFCPWKLHLFELEQELKTDPLTKYVLYEDERSKGWRVQAVSVAPDRFESRKALPEKWRGMRDDELSKETGIPGCVFIHMSGFIGGNKTYEGALEMARAALKC
;
A
#
# COMPACT_ATOMS: atom_id res chain seq x y z
N MET A 1 2.44 -41.32 12.66
CA MET A 1 3.30 -42.44 12.17
C MET A 1 3.03 -42.54 10.68
N LEU A 2 3.87 -41.97 9.79
CA LEU A 2 5.09 -42.58 9.19
C LEU A 2 4.81 -44.00 8.66
N ALA A 3 5.16 -44.44 7.46
CA ALA A 3 5.70 -43.88 6.22
C ALA A 3 5.77 -45.05 5.20
N ALA A 4 6.08 -44.73 3.94
CA ALA A 4 6.74 -45.61 2.93
C ALA A 4 5.91 -46.72 2.26
N CYS A 5 6.19 -47.17 1.04
CA CYS A 5 6.89 -46.69 -0.17
C CYS A 5 6.84 -47.91 -1.13
N ALA A 6 6.54 -47.78 -2.42
CA ALA A 6 7.00 -48.76 -3.42
C ALA A 6 6.89 -48.25 -4.86
N TRP A 7 8.04 -48.22 -5.53
CA TRP A 7 8.26 -48.17 -6.97
C TRP A 7 8.15 -49.57 -7.60
N ARG A 8 7.70 -49.67 -8.87
CA ARG A 8 8.41 -50.40 -9.95
C ARG A 8 7.74 -50.26 -11.33
N LEU A 9 8.62 -50.35 -12.33
CA LEU A 9 8.51 -50.17 -13.78
C LEU A 9 7.75 -51.29 -14.52
N SER A 10 7.33 -51.04 -15.79
CA SER A 10 7.87 -51.74 -17.00
C SER A 10 6.91 -51.79 -18.22
N GLN A 11 7.43 -51.34 -19.39
CA GLN A 11 7.24 -51.84 -20.79
C GLN A 11 5.84 -51.87 -21.44
N ARG A 12 5.62 -51.86 -22.77
CA ARG A 12 6.23 -51.37 -24.04
C ARG A 12 5.18 -51.72 -25.14
N ALA A 13 5.33 -51.16 -26.36
CA ALA A 13 4.82 -51.65 -27.66
C ALA A 13 3.41 -51.16 -28.13
N VAL A 14 3.08 -50.87 -29.41
CA VAL A 14 3.78 -50.88 -30.73
C VAL A 14 2.86 -50.22 -31.80
N THR A 15 3.45 -49.38 -32.68
CA THR A 15 3.16 -49.04 -34.12
C THR A 15 1.75 -48.79 -34.71
N PHE A 16 1.60 -47.78 -35.58
CA PHE A 16 1.48 -47.90 -37.06
C PHE A 16 1.26 -46.53 -37.78
N LEU A 17 2.11 -46.24 -38.77
CA LEU A 17 1.93 -45.40 -39.98
C LEU A 17 2.24 -46.35 -41.17
N PRO A 18 1.89 -46.15 -42.48
CA PRO A 18 1.82 -44.87 -43.24
C PRO A 18 0.84 -44.83 -44.47
N ARG A 19 0.93 -43.76 -45.30
CA ARG A 19 0.75 -43.62 -46.79
C ARG A 19 0.01 -42.30 -47.14
N VAL A 20 0.58 -41.24 -47.74
CA VAL A 20 1.18 -40.96 -49.08
C VAL A 20 0.17 -40.85 -50.26
N ARG A 21 -0.15 -39.58 -50.63
CA ARG A 21 -0.25 -38.84 -51.95
C ARG A 21 -0.86 -39.50 -53.22
N PRO A 22 -1.49 -38.75 -54.18
CA PRO A 22 -0.91 -37.66 -55.02
C PRO A 22 -1.83 -36.43 -55.30
N GLN A 23 -1.35 -35.19 -55.46
CA GLN A 23 -0.77 -34.48 -56.63
C GLN A 23 -1.59 -34.46 -57.93
N ILE A 24 -2.11 -33.27 -58.31
CA ILE A 24 -2.32 -32.82 -59.71
C ILE A 24 -1.97 -31.31 -59.82
N LEU A 25 -1.35 -30.97 -60.96
CA LEU A 25 -0.65 -29.75 -61.38
C LEU A 25 -1.55 -28.68 -62.05
N ASN A 26 -1.23 -27.39 -61.81
CA ASN A 26 -1.06 -26.20 -62.71
C ASN A 26 -2.04 -25.89 -63.88
N PRO A 27 -2.16 -24.63 -64.42
CA PRO A 27 -1.15 -23.55 -64.44
C PRO A 27 -1.61 -22.07 -64.27
N PHE A 28 -0.56 -21.25 -64.10
CA PHE A 28 -0.33 -19.78 -64.23
C PHE A 28 -0.95 -19.06 -65.47
N PRO A 29 -1.04 -17.69 -65.53
CA PRO A 29 0.13 -16.79 -65.53
C PRO A 29 0.04 -15.38 -64.87
N MET A 30 1.25 -14.87 -64.54
CA MET A 30 1.84 -13.51 -64.51
C MET A 30 0.97 -12.28 -64.17
N ALA A 31 1.39 -11.30 -63.35
CA ALA A 31 2.65 -10.55 -63.40
C ALA A 31 2.85 -9.63 -62.15
N ALA A 32 4.12 -9.32 -61.82
CA ALA A 32 4.68 -8.09 -61.20
C ALA A 32 4.14 -7.60 -59.81
N ALA A 33 4.88 -7.07 -58.85
CA ALA A 33 6.25 -6.57 -58.71
C ALA A 33 6.62 -6.54 -57.21
N ALA A 34 7.91 -6.29 -56.94
CA ALA A 34 8.58 -6.31 -55.66
C ALA A 34 8.05 -5.32 -54.59
N GLY A 35 8.19 -5.73 -53.32
CA GLY A 35 8.05 -4.87 -52.14
C GLY A 35 8.39 -5.65 -50.88
N ALA A 36 9.64 -5.57 -50.45
CA ALA A 36 10.12 -6.20 -49.21
C ALA A 36 9.40 -5.64 -47.98
N ALA A 37 8.82 -6.51 -47.16
CA ALA A 37 8.20 -6.15 -45.90
C ALA A 37 9.27 -5.93 -44.82
N SER A 38 9.43 -4.69 -44.38
CA SER A 38 10.14 -4.35 -43.14
C SER A 38 9.31 -4.75 -41.92
N PRO A 39 9.92 -5.15 -40.79
CA PRO A 39 9.20 -5.44 -39.57
C PRO A 39 8.59 -4.14 -39.00
N LYS A 40 7.33 -4.23 -38.58
CA LYS A 40 6.60 -3.12 -37.94
C LYS A 40 7.36 -2.69 -36.68
N ARG A 41 7.90 -1.46 -36.70
CA ARG A 41 8.45 -0.78 -35.52
C ARG A 41 7.33 -0.60 -34.49
N LEU A 42 7.44 -1.25 -33.33
CA LEU A 42 6.77 -0.77 -32.12
C LEU A 42 7.25 0.65 -31.84
N ARG A 43 6.33 1.59 -31.70
CA ARG A 43 6.62 2.98 -31.34
C ARG A 43 6.60 3.12 -29.82
N VAL A 44 7.77 3.44 -29.27
CA VAL A 44 7.94 3.94 -27.90
C VAL A 44 7.64 5.44 -27.92
N TYR A 45 6.80 5.92 -27.02
CA TYR A 45 6.45 7.34 -26.89
C TYR A 45 6.68 7.81 -25.45
N SER A 46 7.56 8.81 -25.28
CA SER A 46 7.68 9.59 -24.05
C SER A 46 6.72 10.80 -24.09
N SER A 47 6.19 11.16 -22.93
CA SER A 47 5.11 12.12 -22.71
C SER A 47 5.60 13.52 -22.26
N ALA A 48 4.76 14.54 -22.45
CA ALA A 48 4.76 15.83 -21.72
C ALA A 48 3.30 16.06 -21.21
N ALA A 49 2.98 16.72 -20.08
CA ALA A 49 3.64 17.79 -19.32
C ALA A 49 3.12 17.93 -17.84
N GLY A 50 3.98 18.51 -16.97
CA GLY A 50 3.73 19.38 -15.77
C GLY A 50 3.26 18.72 -14.45
N ASP A 51 3.86 18.88 -13.26
CA ASP A 51 5.00 19.67 -12.76
C ASP A 51 5.79 18.86 -11.72
N ALA A 52 6.91 18.30 -12.17
CA ALA A 52 8.13 17.97 -11.42
C ALA A 52 9.22 17.87 -12.49
N ASP A 53 10.35 18.55 -12.31
CA ASP A 53 11.44 18.66 -13.30
C ASP A 53 11.74 17.31 -13.99
N PRO A 54 11.38 17.12 -15.26
CA PRO A 54 11.57 15.87 -15.99
C PRO A 54 12.90 15.84 -16.78
N SER A 55 13.80 16.79 -16.52
CA SER A 55 15.03 16.96 -17.30
C SER A 55 16.24 16.24 -16.70
N ASN A 56 16.09 14.99 -16.26
CA ASN A 56 17.22 14.07 -16.23
C ASN A 56 16.77 12.60 -16.31
N GLY A 57 16.55 12.13 -17.54
CA GLY A 57 16.29 10.73 -17.79
C GLY A 57 15.83 10.49 -19.22
N ALA A 58 16.73 10.62 -20.19
CA ALA A 58 16.62 9.75 -21.37
C ALA A 58 16.51 8.32 -20.81
N GLY A 59 15.41 7.61 -21.09
CA GLY A 59 15.21 6.26 -20.59
C GLY A 59 16.49 5.46 -20.78
N ASN A 60 16.91 4.71 -19.76
CA ASN A 60 18.21 4.01 -19.76
C ASN A 60 18.30 2.87 -20.82
N GLY A 61 17.40 2.84 -21.79
CA GLY A 61 17.21 1.83 -22.82
C GLY A 61 16.38 0.63 -22.38
N ARG A 62 16.04 0.51 -21.09
CA ARG A 62 15.27 -0.63 -20.57
C ARG A 62 13.78 -0.43 -20.72
N ARG A 63 13.09 -1.56 -20.85
CA ARG A 63 11.65 -1.65 -21.07
C ARG A 63 11.05 -2.62 -20.06
N VAL A 64 9.91 -2.21 -19.50
CA VAL A 64 9.15 -2.98 -18.54
C VAL A 64 7.81 -3.34 -19.16
N GLY A 65 7.48 -4.63 -19.17
CA GLY A 65 6.23 -5.16 -19.70
C GLY A 65 5.11 -5.19 -18.66
N THR A 66 3.90 -4.87 -19.07
CA THR A 66 2.67 -5.24 -18.36
C THR A 66 1.53 -5.48 -19.35
N HIS A 67 0.34 -5.85 -18.91
CA HIS A 67 -0.77 -6.10 -19.81
C HIS A 67 -1.38 -4.82 -20.40
N ASN A 68 -1.96 -4.93 -21.58
CA ASN A 68 -2.82 -3.90 -22.19
C ASN A 68 -4.31 -4.12 -21.82
N GLY A 69 -5.23 -3.32 -22.32
CA GLY A 69 -6.65 -3.38 -21.97
C GLY A 69 -6.98 -2.61 -20.70
N SER A 70 -8.10 -2.95 -20.07
CA SER A 70 -8.47 -2.41 -18.76
C SER A 70 -7.34 -2.61 -17.76
N PHE A 71 -7.00 -1.56 -17.03
CA PHE A 71 -5.92 -1.54 -16.06
C PHE A 71 -6.42 -1.42 -14.62
N HIS A 72 -5.61 -1.91 -13.70
CA HIS A 72 -5.85 -1.87 -12.27
C HIS A 72 -4.81 -1.00 -11.55
N CYS A 73 -4.98 -0.88 -10.25
CA CYS A 73 -4.01 -0.18 -9.42
C CYS A 73 -2.74 -0.99 -9.19
N ASP A 74 -2.81 -2.31 -9.39
CA ASP A 74 -1.69 -3.21 -9.17
C ASP A 74 -0.54 -2.90 -10.13
N GLU A 75 -0.75 -3.08 -11.42
CA GLU A 75 0.27 -2.84 -12.41
C GLU A 75 0.59 -1.35 -12.62
N ALA A 76 -0.36 -0.45 -12.34
CA ALA A 76 -0.09 0.99 -12.32
C ALA A 76 0.92 1.37 -11.23
N LEU A 77 0.73 0.88 -10.00
CA LEU A 77 1.69 1.11 -8.91
C LEU A 77 2.99 0.34 -9.15
N GLY A 78 2.93 -0.94 -9.52
CA GLY A 78 4.11 -1.76 -9.77
C GLY A 78 5.03 -1.16 -10.84
N CYS A 79 4.47 -0.68 -11.95
CA CYS A 79 5.22 0.03 -12.99
C CYS A 79 5.81 1.35 -12.49
N PHE A 80 5.13 2.07 -11.59
CA PHE A 80 5.69 3.28 -11.00
C PHE A 80 6.87 2.96 -10.07
N LEU A 81 6.70 1.99 -9.15
CA LEU A 81 7.71 1.61 -8.18
C LEU A 81 8.99 1.11 -8.84
N ILE A 82 8.89 0.20 -9.82
CA ILE A 82 10.08 -0.35 -10.47
C ILE A 82 10.88 0.76 -11.18
N ARG A 83 10.22 1.81 -11.71
CA ARG A 83 10.88 2.96 -12.34
C ARG A 83 11.61 3.89 -11.37
N LEU A 84 11.42 3.74 -10.05
CA LEU A 84 12.19 4.44 -9.02
C LEU A 84 13.49 3.71 -8.66
N THR A 85 13.64 2.45 -9.07
CA THR A 85 14.86 1.65 -8.84
C THR A 85 16.00 2.16 -9.70
N SER A 86 17.23 1.94 -9.25
CA SER A 86 18.44 2.33 -9.98
C SER A 86 18.56 1.51 -11.27
N GLN A 87 18.10 0.25 -11.21
CA GLN A 87 18.18 -0.68 -12.31
C GLN A 87 17.22 -0.32 -13.45
N PHE A 88 16.00 0.16 -13.14
CA PHE A 88 14.96 0.49 -14.12
C PHE A 88 14.57 1.97 -14.11
N ALA A 89 15.47 2.84 -13.64
CA ALA A 89 15.26 4.28 -13.55
C ALA A 89 14.78 4.83 -14.91
N GLY A 90 13.55 5.37 -14.91
CA GLY A 90 12.95 5.96 -16.11
C GLY A 90 12.67 4.98 -17.25
N ALA A 91 12.63 3.66 -17.00
CA ALA A 91 12.35 2.65 -18.03
C ALA A 91 11.01 2.91 -18.75
N ASP A 92 10.96 2.55 -20.03
CA ASP A 92 9.75 2.66 -20.85
C ASP A 92 8.77 1.54 -20.49
N VAL A 93 7.49 1.87 -20.37
CA VAL A 93 6.43 0.87 -20.11
C VAL A 93 5.84 0.37 -21.43
N VAL A 94 5.85 -0.93 -21.64
CA VAL A 94 5.30 -1.62 -22.80
C VAL A 94 4.07 -2.42 -22.35
N ARG A 95 2.89 -2.05 -22.87
CA ARG A 95 1.62 -2.72 -22.53
C ARG A 95 1.24 -3.72 -23.62
N THR A 96 1.29 -5.01 -23.32
CA THR A 96 1.00 -6.11 -24.26
C THR A 96 0.76 -7.44 -23.54
N ARG A 97 0.06 -8.38 -24.19
CA ARG A 97 -0.01 -9.81 -23.79
C ARG A 97 0.73 -10.74 -24.75
N ASP A 98 1.44 -10.20 -25.73
CA ASP A 98 2.23 -11.00 -26.68
C ASP A 98 3.47 -11.55 -25.97
N SER A 99 3.51 -12.86 -25.76
CA SER A 99 4.61 -13.54 -25.06
C SER A 99 5.97 -13.32 -25.74
N GLN A 100 6.03 -13.22 -27.06
CA GLN A 100 7.29 -12.98 -27.77
C GLN A 100 7.84 -11.59 -27.47
N ILE A 101 6.97 -10.60 -27.32
CA ILE A 101 7.37 -9.27 -26.89
C ILE A 101 7.80 -9.31 -25.43
N LEU A 102 6.99 -9.88 -24.54
CA LEU A 102 7.26 -9.95 -23.10
C LEU A 102 8.58 -10.67 -22.78
N ASP A 103 8.91 -11.74 -23.52
CA ASP A 103 10.17 -12.48 -23.36
C ASP A 103 11.40 -11.64 -23.71
N SER A 104 11.24 -10.60 -24.53
CA SER A 104 12.31 -9.68 -24.93
C SER A 104 12.52 -8.49 -23.97
N LEU A 105 11.66 -8.33 -22.96
CA LEU A 105 11.70 -7.20 -22.02
C LEU A 105 12.52 -7.52 -20.76
N GLU A 106 13.15 -6.49 -20.21
CA GLU A 106 14.06 -6.60 -19.06
C GLU A 106 13.32 -6.91 -17.74
N ALA A 107 12.06 -6.49 -17.62
CA ALA A 107 11.16 -6.91 -16.54
C ALA A 107 9.72 -7.04 -17.05
N VAL A 108 8.91 -7.86 -16.40
CA VAL A 108 7.48 -8.03 -16.72
C VAL A 108 6.68 -8.14 -15.43
N LEU A 109 5.59 -7.38 -15.33
CA LEU A 109 4.71 -7.29 -14.17
C LEU A 109 3.28 -7.61 -14.60
N ASP A 110 2.56 -8.34 -13.76
CA ASP A 110 1.12 -8.57 -13.91
C ASP A 110 0.67 -9.26 -15.21
N VAL A 111 1.63 -9.91 -15.89
CA VAL A 111 1.38 -10.66 -17.11
C VAL A 111 2.49 -11.70 -17.33
N GLY A 112 2.15 -12.78 -18.03
CA GLY A 112 3.09 -13.83 -18.44
C GLY A 112 3.04 -15.10 -17.60
N GLY A 113 2.32 -15.10 -16.47
CA GLY A 113 2.06 -16.25 -15.61
C GLY A 113 3.29 -16.76 -14.85
N VAL A 114 4.26 -15.88 -14.57
CA VAL A 114 5.54 -16.26 -13.97
C VAL A 114 5.95 -15.29 -12.86
N TYR A 115 6.25 -15.84 -11.68
CA TYR A 115 7.02 -15.16 -10.64
C TYR A 115 8.44 -15.72 -10.61
N ASP A 116 9.40 -14.90 -11.00
CA ASP A 116 10.84 -15.20 -10.96
C ASP A 116 11.61 -13.88 -10.74
N PRO A 117 11.98 -13.57 -9.48
CA PRO A 117 12.73 -12.35 -9.15
C PRO A 117 14.09 -12.27 -9.86
N SER A 118 14.74 -13.41 -10.15
CA SER A 118 16.05 -13.45 -10.82
C SER A 118 15.98 -13.01 -12.28
N ARG A 119 14.79 -13.11 -12.89
CA ARG A 119 14.47 -12.66 -14.24
C ARG A 119 13.54 -11.46 -14.25
N HIS A 120 13.29 -10.84 -13.09
CA HIS A 120 12.36 -9.72 -12.92
C HIS A 120 10.97 -9.98 -13.53
N ARG A 121 10.43 -11.17 -13.27
CA ARG A 121 9.06 -11.55 -13.60
C ARG A 121 8.23 -11.51 -12.32
N TYR A 122 7.24 -10.63 -12.28
CA TYR A 122 6.43 -10.33 -11.09
C TYR A 122 4.95 -10.48 -11.45
N ASP A 123 4.52 -11.69 -11.73
CA ASP A 123 3.12 -12.04 -11.93
C ASP A 123 2.63 -12.98 -10.82
N HIS A 124 1.36 -12.87 -10.46
CA HIS A 124 0.68 -13.57 -9.37
C HIS A 124 -0.51 -14.43 -9.83
N HIS A 125 -0.86 -14.39 -11.12
CA HIS A 125 -2.03 -15.07 -11.71
C HIS A 125 -1.90 -16.60 -11.82
N GLN A 126 -0.71 -17.15 -11.70
CA GLN A 126 -0.43 -18.56 -11.89
C GLN A 126 -1.06 -19.44 -10.82
N LYS A 127 -1.58 -20.60 -11.25
CA LYS A 127 -2.18 -21.58 -10.36
C LYS A 127 -1.19 -21.99 -9.27
N GLY A 128 -1.63 -21.92 -8.02
CA GLY A 128 -0.81 -22.30 -6.86
C GLY A 128 0.15 -21.21 -6.38
N PHE A 129 0.10 -20.00 -6.94
CA PHE A 129 0.78 -18.86 -6.35
C PHE A 129 0.21 -18.56 -4.96
N ASN A 130 1.08 -18.48 -3.95
CA ASN A 130 0.73 -18.22 -2.56
C ASN A 130 1.82 -17.39 -1.86
N GLU A 131 2.59 -16.60 -2.62
CA GLU A 131 3.65 -15.78 -2.03
C GLU A 131 3.03 -14.67 -1.16
N VAL A 132 3.60 -14.49 0.02
CA VAL A 132 3.24 -13.42 0.97
C VAL A 132 4.45 -12.54 1.23
N PHE A 133 4.23 -11.36 1.81
CA PHE A 133 5.33 -10.43 2.12
C PHE A 133 6.37 -10.99 3.10
N GLY A 134 5.92 -11.84 4.04
CA GLY A 134 6.71 -12.32 5.16
C GLY A 134 6.43 -11.48 6.42
N TYR A 135 7.31 -11.54 7.43
CA TYR A 135 7.25 -10.68 8.63
C TYR A 135 5.92 -10.71 9.41
N GLY A 136 5.17 -11.82 9.32
CA GLY A 136 3.87 -12.00 9.97
C GLY A 136 2.65 -11.61 9.13
N PHE A 137 2.85 -11.04 7.94
CA PHE A 137 1.78 -10.77 6.98
C PHE A 137 1.40 -12.04 6.22
N ASN A 138 0.10 -12.26 6.03
CA ASN A 138 -0.46 -13.45 5.40
C ASN A 138 -1.22 -13.15 4.10
N THR A 139 -1.32 -11.87 3.74
CA THR A 139 -1.98 -11.42 2.51
C THR A 139 -1.17 -11.88 1.29
N LYS A 140 -1.84 -12.54 0.34
CA LYS A 140 -1.22 -12.95 -0.92
C LYS A 140 -0.82 -11.70 -1.71
N LEU A 141 0.40 -11.68 -2.23
CA LEU A 141 0.90 -10.52 -2.98
C LEU A 141 0.24 -10.38 -4.35
N SER A 142 0.04 -9.15 -4.79
CA SER A 142 -0.17 -8.79 -6.21
C SER A 142 1.17 -8.38 -6.84
N SER A 143 1.19 -7.95 -8.10
CA SER A 143 2.42 -7.58 -8.81
C SER A 143 3.12 -6.36 -8.20
N ALA A 144 2.37 -5.36 -7.74
CA ALA A 144 2.88 -4.23 -6.95
C ALA A 144 3.49 -4.70 -5.63
N GLY A 145 2.84 -5.61 -4.90
CA GLY A 145 3.38 -6.20 -3.69
C GLY A 145 4.68 -6.96 -3.93
N LEU A 146 4.78 -7.70 -5.03
CA LEU A 146 6.02 -8.38 -5.43
C LEU A 146 7.14 -7.39 -5.74
N VAL A 147 6.86 -6.34 -6.54
CA VAL A 147 7.84 -5.28 -6.83
C VAL A 147 8.27 -4.58 -5.54
N TYR A 148 7.32 -4.22 -4.67
CA TYR A 148 7.62 -3.62 -3.38
C TYR A 148 8.44 -4.55 -2.48
N LYS A 149 8.15 -5.86 -2.48
CA LYS A 149 8.92 -6.86 -1.71
C LYS A 149 10.41 -6.89 -2.10
N HIS A 150 10.72 -6.74 -3.38
CA HIS A 150 12.10 -6.82 -3.87
C HIS A 150 12.82 -5.47 -3.91
N PHE A 151 12.09 -4.37 -4.09
CA PHE A 151 12.69 -3.05 -4.33
C PHE A 151 12.26 -1.96 -3.35
N GLY A 152 11.30 -2.24 -2.46
CA GLY A 152 10.77 -1.25 -1.51
C GLY A 152 11.83 -0.69 -0.57
N LYS A 153 12.78 -1.54 -0.13
CA LYS A 153 13.93 -1.09 0.68
C LYS A 153 14.82 -0.11 -0.07
N GLU A 154 15.13 -0.36 -1.34
CA GLU A 154 15.91 0.56 -2.18
C GLU A 154 15.23 1.94 -2.28
N ILE A 155 13.92 1.96 -2.55
CA ILE A 155 13.15 3.20 -2.68
C ILE A 155 13.16 3.99 -1.37
N ILE A 156 12.95 3.31 -0.24
CA ILE A 156 12.93 3.93 1.08
C ILE A 156 14.32 4.42 1.51
N ALA A 157 15.36 3.62 1.24
CA ALA A 157 16.76 3.97 1.52
C ALA A 157 17.18 5.25 0.80
N LYS A 158 16.77 5.41 -0.48
CA LYS A 158 16.98 6.65 -1.24
C LYS A 158 16.31 7.87 -0.61
N GLU A 159 15.05 7.74 -0.17
CA GLU A 159 14.33 8.84 0.48
C GLU A 159 14.91 9.19 1.87
N LEU A 160 15.43 8.20 2.60
CA LEU A 160 16.11 8.40 3.88
C LEU A 160 17.57 8.84 3.75
N GLN A 161 18.20 8.66 2.58
CA GLN A 161 19.65 8.80 2.38
C GLN A 161 20.46 7.88 3.30
N LEU A 162 20.00 6.65 3.48
CA LEU A 162 20.62 5.60 4.29
C LEU A 162 20.90 4.36 3.45
N ASN A 163 21.63 3.39 4.00
CA ASN A 163 21.81 2.08 3.38
C ASN A 163 20.55 1.21 3.52
N GLU A 164 20.31 0.30 2.57
CA GLU A 164 19.13 -0.59 2.57
C GLU A 164 19.03 -1.53 3.79
N ASP A 165 20.16 -1.81 4.44
CA ASP A 165 20.26 -2.64 5.64
C ASP A 165 20.05 -1.87 6.95
N HIS A 166 19.89 -0.54 6.88
CA HIS A 166 19.64 0.29 8.05
C HIS A 166 18.30 -0.05 8.73
N GLU A 167 18.28 -0.07 10.07
CA GLU A 167 17.10 -0.46 10.85
C GLU A 167 15.88 0.42 10.55
N ASP A 168 16.08 1.74 10.41
CA ASP A 168 15.01 2.67 10.04
C ASP A 168 14.45 2.42 8.63
N VAL A 169 15.28 1.99 7.67
CA VAL A 169 14.79 1.57 6.35
C VAL A 169 13.90 0.34 6.52
N HIS A 170 14.33 -0.64 7.32
CA HIS A 170 13.52 -1.82 7.59
C HIS A 170 12.20 -1.47 8.29
N ARG A 171 12.22 -0.57 9.28
CA ARG A 171 11.04 -0.14 10.02
C ARG A 171 10.02 0.58 9.12
N VAL A 172 10.49 1.51 8.29
CA VAL A 172 9.62 2.21 7.32
C VAL A 172 9.11 1.23 6.24
N TYR A 173 9.92 0.25 5.83
CA TYR A 173 9.53 -0.78 4.88
C TYR A 173 8.35 -1.64 5.37
N LEU A 174 8.38 -2.06 6.65
CA LEU A 174 7.24 -2.77 7.24
C LEU A 174 6.02 -1.86 7.42
N ALA A 175 6.23 -0.60 7.85
CA ALA A 175 5.14 0.34 8.08
C ALA A 175 4.40 0.72 6.79
N ILE A 176 5.13 0.93 5.69
CA ILE A 176 4.53 1.24 4.38
C ILE A 176 3.81 0.03 3.79
N TYR A 177 4.34 -1.18 3.95
CA TYR A 177 3.60 -2.37 3.54
C TYR A 177 2.24 -2.45 4.25
N LYS A 178 2.27 -2.38 5.59
CA LYS A 178 1.08 -2.47 6.45
C LYS A 178 0.04 -1.38 6.19
N SER A 179 0.50 -0.15 5.96
CA SER A 179 -0.40 1.02 5.89
C SER A 179 -0.84 1.36 4.47
N PHE A 180 -0.19 0.82 3.45
CA PHE A 180 -0.44 1.17 2.05
C PHE A 180 -0.53 -0.06 1.15
N VAL A 181 0.55 -0.83 1.00
CA VAL A 181 0.67 -1.85 -0.06
C VAL A 181 -0.24 -3.07 0.18
N GLU A 182 -0.37 -3.52 1.43
CA GLU A 182 -1.14 -4.72 1.78
C GLU A 182 -2.63 -4.62 1.35
N ALA A 183 -3.22 -3.44 1.45
CA ALA A 183 -4.61 -3.23 1.02
C ALA A 183 -4.76 -3.37 -0.50
N LEU A 184 -3.75 -2.96 -1.28
CA LEU A 184 -3.77 -3.13 -2.74
C LEU A 184 -3.61 -4.61 -3.10
N ASP A 185 -2.67 -5.31 -2.46
CA ASP A 185 -2.49 -6.76 -2.60
C ASP A 185 -3.79 -7.52 -2.33
N ALA A 186 -4.48 -7.17 -1.23
CA ALA A 186 -5.74 -7.81 -0.85
C ALA A 186 -6.85 -7.55 -1.87
N ILE A 187 -7.05 -6.31 -2.29
CA ILE A 187 -8.11 -5.92 -3.24
C ILE A 187 -7.91 -6.63 -4.57
N ASP A 188 -6.69 -6.63 -5.08
CA ASP A 188 -6.36 -7.21 -6.38
C ASP A 188 -6.54 -8.74 -6.39
N ASN A 189 -6.23 -9.38 -5.27
CA ASN A 189 -6.45 -10.81 -5.08
C ASN A 189 -7.87 -11.21 -4.65
N GLY A 190 -8.81 -10.25 -4.57
CA GLY A 190 -10.19 -10.50 -4.17
C GLY A 190 -10.35 -10.97 -2.73
N ILE A 191 -9.44 -10.55 -1.84
CA ILE A 191 -9.46 -10.88 -0.41
C ILE A 191 -10.37 -9.90 0.32
N ASN A 192 -11.36 -10.44 1.04
CA ASN A 192 -12.23 -9.64 1.90
C ASN A 192 -11.46 -9.12 3.13
N GLN A 193 -11.78 -7.91 3.58
CA GLN A 193 -11.18 -7.34 4.79
C GLN A 193 -11.52 -8.14 6.07
N TYR A 194 -12.65 -8.85 6.05
CA TYR A 194 -13.12 -9.68 7.16
C TYR A 194 -13.69 -10.99 6.61
N ASP A 195 -13.40 -12.11 7.28
CA ASP A 195 -14.07 -13.38 7.04
C ASP A 195 -15.49 -13.33 7.64
N THR A 196 -16.46 -12.87 6.85
CA THR A 196 -17.84 -12.68 7.31
C THR A 196 -18.85 -12.84 6.18
N GLU A 197 -20.01 -13.40 6.52
CA GLU A 197 -21.18 -13.48 5.63
C GLU A 197 -22.09 -12.24 5.75
N GLN A 198 -21.78 -11.32 6.68
CA GLN A 198 -22.56 -10.10 6.87
C GLN A 198 -22.27 -9.09 5.75
N THR A 199 -23.31 -8.41 5.29
CA THR A 199 -23.15 -7.29 4.36
C THR A 199 -22.53 -6.08 5.05
N PRO A 200 -21.63 -5.34 4.38
CA PRO A 200 -21.04 -4.14 4.96
C PRO A 200 -22.12 -3.07 5.16
N LYS A 201 -22.04 -2.34 6.28
CA LYS A 201 -22.99 -1.27 6.60
C LYS A 201 -23.00 -0.13 5.56
N TYR A 202 -21.90 0.03 4.84
CA TYR A 202 -21.75 0.97 3.73
C TYR A 202 -20.69 0.44 2.76
N VAL A 203 -20.77 0.84 1.49
CA VAL A 203 -19.75 0.52 0.47
C VAL A 203 -18.78 1.69 0.37
N ASN A 204 -17.49 1.42 0.45
CA ASN A 204 -16.44 2.42 0.27
C ASN A 204 -15.77 2.25 -1.10
N ASN A 205 -16.06 3.17 -2.03
CA ASN A 205 -15.44 3.20 -3.37
C ASN A 205 -14.50 4.42 -3.55
N THR A 206 -14.00 5.00 -2.45
CA THR A 206 -13.08 6.15 -2.48
C THR A 206 -11.61 5.74 -2.39
N HIS A 207 -11.32 4.45 -2.17
CA HIS A 207 -9.95 3.92 -2.11
C HIS A 207 -9.20 4.05 -3.45
N LEU A 208 -7.87 3.96 -3.38
CA LEU A 208 -6.97 4.16 -4.51
C LEU A 208 -7.30 3.25 -5.70
N SER A 209 -7.56 1.96 -5.48
CA SER A 209 -7.92 1.04 -6.58
C SER A 209 -9.19 1.45 -7.32
N SER A 210 -10.20 1.93 -6.60
CA SER A 210 -11.42 2.49 -7.21
C SER A 210 -11.14 3.79 -7.99
N ARG A 211 -10.23 4.65 -7.49
CA ARG A 211 -9.84 5.90 -8.17
C ARG A 211 -9.06 5.63 -9.45
N VAL A 212 -8.12 4.69 -9.42
CA VAL A 212 -7.40 4.22 -10.61
C VAL A 212 -8.37 3.59 -11.61
N GLY A 213 -9.29 2.74 -11.14
CA GLY A 213 -10.30 2.12 -12.00
C GLY A 213 -11.13 3.13 -12.80
N ARG A 214 -11.46 4.29 -12.20
CA ARG A 214 -12.19 5.38 -12.87
C ARG A 214 -11.42 6.11 -13.98
N LEU A 215 -10.11 5.89 -14.10
CA LEU A 215 -9.31 6.43 -15.19
C LEU A 215 -9.38 5.56 -16.44
N ASN A 216 -9.86 4.31 -16.35
CA ASN A 216 -10.06 3.49 -17.54
C ASN A 216 -11.02 4.19 -18.52
N PRO A 217 -10.79 4.07 -19.84
CA PRO A 217 -11.74 4.54 -20.84
C PRO A 217 -13.14 3.98 -20.57
N ASP A 218 -14.15 4.85 -20.62
CA ASP A 218 -15.54 4.43 -20.43
C ASP A 218 -15.97 3.56 -21.62
N TRP A 219 -16.80 2.55 -21.38
CA TRP A 219 -17.28 1.65 -22.43
C TRP A 219 -18.13 2.36 -23.50
N THR A 220 -18.70 3.53 -23.17
CA THR A 220 -19.44 4.40 -24.09
C THR A 220 -18.56 5.35 -24.88
N ASP A 221 -17.27 5.43 -24.54
CA ASP A 221 -16.36 6.32 -25.23
C ASP A 221 -16.12 5.84 -26.67
N PRO A 222 -16.35 6.69 -27.69
CA PRO A 222 -16.17 6.29 -29.09
C PRO A 222 -14.69 6.04 -29.45
N ASP A 223 -13.75 6.58 -28.68
CA ASP A 223 -12.32 6.36 -28.85
C ASP A 223 -11.82 5.32 -27.85
N GLN A 224 -11.67 4.09 -28.31
CA GLN A 224 -11.08 2.96 -27.58
C GLN A 224 -9.66 2.65 -28.09
N SER A 225 -8.95 3.67 -28.59
CA SER A 225 -7.61 3.48 -29.16
C SER A 225 -6.57 3.10 -28.09
N PRO A 226 -5.55 2.29 -28.44
CA PRO A 226 -4.42 2.01 -27.57
C PRO A 226 -3.71 3.28 -27.08
N GLU A 227 -3.67 4.34 -27.89
CA GLU A 227 -3.07 5.62 -27.55
C GLU A 227 -3.78 6.27 -26.35
N LYS A 228 -5.12 6.31 -26.39
CA LYS A 228 -5.93 6.86 -25.29
C LYS A 228 -5.84 6.00 -24.03
N GLU A 229 -5.91 4.69 -24.18
CA GLU A 229 -5.77 3.74 -23.07
C GLU A 229 -4.40 3.90 -22.37
N ASN A 230 -3.32 4.06 -23.15
CA ASN A 230 -1.97 4.26 -22.62
C ASN A 230 -1.81 5.64 -21.96
N ALA A 231 -2.43 6.69 -22.50
CA ALA A 231 -2.44 8.01 -21.86
C ALA A 231 -3.19 7.97 -20.51
N ALA A 232 -4.32 7.26 -20.45
CA ALA A 232 -5.05 7.02 -19.20
C ALA A 232 -4.23 6.19 -18.19
N PHE A 233 -3.51 5.17 -18.66
CA PHE A 233 -2.62 4.38 -17.80
C PHE A 233 -1.49 5.21 -17.22
N GLN A 234 -0.91 6.15 -17.98
CA GLN A 234 0.09 7.09 -17.45
C GLN A 234 -0.47 7.94 -16.31
N GLN A 235 -1.73 8.39 -16.41
CA GLN A 235 -2.40 9.11 -15.33
C GLN A 235 -2.63 8.21 -14.11
N ALA A 236 -2.98 6.93 -14.32
CA ALA A 236 -3.11 5.95 -13.25
C ALA A 236 -1.79 5.69 -12.52
N MET A 237 -0.69 5.53 -13.26
CA MET A 237 0.65 5.43 -12.67
C MET A 237 1.02 6.67 -11.86
N ALA A 238 0.74 7.87 -12.38
CA ALA A 238 1.01 9.12 -11.68
C ALA A 238 0.21 9.23 -10.37
N LEU A 239 -1.09 8.91 -10.42
CA LEU A 239 -1.99 8.92 -9.26
C LEU A 239 -1.54 7.95 -8.16
N ALA A 240 -1.35 6.67 -8.52
CA ALA A 240 -0.95 5.65 -7.56
C ALA A 240 0.46 5.92 -7.01
N GLY A 241 1.37 6.34 -7.88
CA GLY A 241 2.74 6.66 -7.54
C GLY A 241 2.89 7.87 -6.63
N SER A 242 2.16 8.96 -6.91
CA SER A 242 2.21 10.16 -6.07
C SER A 242 1.70 9.87 -4.65
N GLU A 243 0.59 9.14 -4.52
CA GLU A 243 0.04 8.76 -3.21
C GLU A 243 0.98 7.83 -2.44
N PHE A 244 1.64 6.89 -3.13
CA PHE A 244 2.67 6.06 -2.52
C PHE A 244 3.84 6.91 -2.00
N MET A 245 4.36 7.83 -2.80
CA MET A 245 5.49 8.69 -2.39
C MET A 245 5.10 9.67 -1.27
N GLU A 246 3.87 10.17 -1.25
CA GLU A 246 3.33 10.93 -0.12
C GLU A 246 3.32 10.09 1.15
N SER A 247 2.88 8.83 1.07
CA SER A 247 2.92 7.90 2.20
C SER A 247 4.35 7.64 2.69
N VAL A 248 5.30 7.36 1.78
CA VAL A 248 6.72 7.19 2.12
C VAL A 248 7.28 8.42 2.82
N ARG A 249 7.06 9.61 2.25
CA ARG A 249 7.57 10.88 2.81
C ARG A 249 6.93 11.20 4.15
N PHE A 250 5.65 10.92 4.34
CA PHE A 250 5.00 11.03 5.66
C PHE A 250 5.68 10.10 6.67
N HIS A 251 5.93 8.84 6.29
CA HIS A 251 6.55 7.89 7.20
C HIS A 251 7.98 8.27 7.57
N VAL A 252 8.76 8.74 6.59
CA VAL A 252 10.15 9.18 6.78
C VAL A 252 10.24 10.47 7.59
N LYS A 253 9.46 11.50 7.23
CA LYS A 253 9.63 12.86 7.77
C LYS A 253 8.82 13.13 9.03
N SER A 254 7.74 12.39 9.28
CA SER A 254 6.82 12.65 10.39
C SER A 254 6.65 11.45 11.31
N TRP A 255 6.30 10.28 10.77
CA TRP A 255 6.02 9.10 11.60
C TRP A 255 7.28 8.55 12.26
N LEU A 256 8.36 8.31 11.53
CA LEU A 256 9.57 7.68 12.07
C LEU A 256 10.19 8.50 13.22
N PRO A 257 10.41 9.83 13.09
CA PRO A 257 10.94 10.64 14.19
C PRO A 257 10.05 10.64 15.44
N ALA A 258 8.73 10.52 15.25
CA ALA A 258 7.77 10.51 16.37
C ALA A 258 7.97 9.31 17.31
N ARG A 259 8.59 8.21 16.85
CA ARG A 259 8.79 7.02 17.67
C ARG A 259 9.54 7.32 18.97
N SER A 260 10.65 8.05 18.88
CA SER A 260 11.49 8.41 20.02
C SER A 260 10.71 9.22 21.05
N ILE A 261 9.98 10.23 20.60
CA ILE A 261 9.11 11.08 21.42
C ILE A 261 8.07 10.24 22.16
N VAL A 262 7.35 9.37 21.44
CA VAL A 262 6.31 8.51 22.03
C VAL A 262 6.92 7.55 23.05
N MET A 263 8.09 6.99 22.75
CA MET A 263 8.79 6.09 23.68
C MET A 263 9.20 6.81 24.97
N GLU A 264 9.79 8.00 24.86
CA GLU A 264 10.17 8.82 26.01
C GLU A 264 8.96 9.24 26.86
N CYS A 265 7.87 9.67 26.21
CA CYS A 265 6.62 10.01 26.88
C CYS A 265 5.99 8.79 27.57
N LEU A 266 6.02 7.62 26.92
CA LEU A 266 5.49 6.38 27.49
C LEU A 266 6.30 5.93 28.71
N LEU A 267 7.63 5.99 28.65
CA LEU A 267 8.52 5.62 29.75
C LEU A 267 8.43 6.58 30.95
N SER A 268 8.18 7.87 30.69
CA SER A 268 8.08 8.91 31.72
C SER A 268 6.67 9.13 32.28
N ARG A 269 5.66 8.42 31.77
CA ARG A 269 4.24 8.64 32.13
C ARG A 269 3.93 8.49 33.61
N GLY A 270 4.71 7.71 34.36
CA GLY A 270 4.58 7.60 35.82
C GLY A 270 4.81 8.92 36.56
N ASN A 271 5.54 9.86 35.94
CA ASN A 271 5.76 11.22 36.48
C ASN A 271 4.57 12.16 36.21
N VAL A 272 3.72 11.82 35.23
CA VAL A 272 2.49 12.58 34.90
C VAL A 272 1.39 12.22 35.90
N ASP A 273 1.11 10.93 36.03
CA ASP A 273 0.08 10.43 36.91
C ASP A 273 0.49 9.08 37.52
N PRO A 274 0.35 8.90 38.86
CA PRO A 274 0.72 7.66 39.53
C PRO A 274 -0.01 6.40 39.02
N SER A 275 -1.14 6.54 38.33
CA SER A 275 -1.81 5.39 37.71
C SER A 275 -0.98 4.74 36.60
N GLY A 276 -0.11 5.51 35.93
CA GLY A 276 0.58 5.04 34.73
C GLY A 276 -0.34 4.86 33.51
N GLU A 277 -1.61 5.30 33.57
CA GLU A 277 -2.60 5.13 32.49
C GLU A 277 -2.80 6.41 31.65
N ILE A 278 -2.11 7.50 32.01
CA ILE A 278 -2.16 8.80 31.33
C ILE A 278 -0.77 9.13 30.81
N MET A 279 -0.64 9.33 29.50
CA MET A 279 0.57 9.79 28.85
C MET A 279 0.39 11.24 28.38
N VAL A 280 1.44 12.05 28.50
CA VAL A 280 1.47 13.41 27.95
C VAL A 280 2.50 13.43 26.84
N LEU A 281 2.10 13.92 25.67
CA LEU A 281 3.05 14.28 24.61
C LEU A 281 3.49 15.72 24.83
N ASP A 282 4.80 15.91 24.92
CA ASP A 282 5.44 17.23 24.99
C ASP A 282 5.19 18.08 23.74
N ARG A 283 5.00 17.42 22.59
CA ARG A 283 4.57 18.00 21.32
C ARG A 283 3.69 17.03 20.57
N PHE A 284 2.70 17.56 19.84
CA PHE A 284 1.87 16.70 19.00
C PHE A 284 2.70 16.03 17.90
N CYS A 285 2.57 14.71 17.80
CA CYS A 285 3.17 13.90 16.75
C CYS A 285 2.27 12.68 16.43
N PRO A 286 2.48 11.98 15.30
CA PRO A 286 1.80 10.71 15.04
C PRO A 286 2.16 9.66 16.11
N TRP A 287 1.26 9.45 17.08
CA TRP A 287 1.58 8.63 18.26
C TRP A 287 0.90 7.27 18.30
N LYS A 288 -0.27 7.11 17.67
CA LYS A 288 -1.15 5.94 17.89
C LYS A 288 -0.46 4.62 17.58
N LEU A 289 0.05 4.45 16.36
CA LEU A 289 0.66 3.17 15.96
C LEU A 289 1.91 2.86 16.80
N HIS A 290 2.76 3.85 17.04
CA HIS A 290 3.94 3.70 17.91
C HIS A 290 3.55 3.29 19.33
N LEU A 291 2.50 3.88 19.90
CA LEU A 291 2.05 3.51 21.24
C LEU A 291 1.68 2.03 21.31
N PHE A 292 0.89 1.52 20.35
CA PHE A 292 0.52 0.09 20.34
C PHE A 292 1.73 -0.83 20.18
N GLU A 293 2.67 -0.49 19.30
CA GLU A 293 3.89 -1.27 19.09
C GLU A 293 4.78 -1.26 20.34
N LEU A 294 5.01 -0.08 20.91
CA LEU A 294 5.86 0.09 22.10
C LEU A 294 5.24 -0.55 23.34
N GLU A 295 3.92 -0.50 23.52
CA GLU A 295 3.25 -1.19 24.63
C GLU A 295 3.46 -2.70 24.56
N GLN A 296 3.45 -3.28 23.35
CA GLN A 296 3.75 -4.70 23.14
C GLN A 296 5.23 -5.01 23.38
N GLU A 297 6.14 -4.22 22.80
CA GLU A 297 7.59 -4.41 22.92
C GLU A 297 8.08 -4.29 24.38
N LEU A 298 7.59 -3.28 25.09
CA LEU A 298 7.97 -2.98 26.48
C LEU A 298 7.15 -3.79 27.50
N LYS A 299 6.16 -4.57 27.05
CA LYS A 299 5.21 -5.30 27.90
C LYS A 299 4.58 -4.37 28.95
N THR A 300 4.12 -3.23 28.47
CA THR A 300 3.57 -2.15 29.29
C THR A 300 2.33 -2.61 30.06
N ASP A 301 2.37 -2.45 31.38
CA ASP A 301 1.24 -2.65 32.29
C ASP A 301 1.30 -1.59 33.42
N PRO A 302 0.23 -0.85 33.73
CA PRO A 302 -1.03 -0.81 32.98
C PRO A 302 -0.88 -0.12 31.60
N LEU A 303 -1.81 -0.45 30.71
CA LEU A 303 -1.91 0.16 29.38
C LEU A 303 -2.36 1.62 29.45
N THR A 304 -1.91 2.43 28.50
CA THR A 304 -2.29 3.84 28.40
C THR A 304 -3.77 3.94 28.00
N LYS A 305 -4.57 4.69 28.76
CA LYS A 305 -5.99 4.96 28.46
C LYS A 305 -6.20 6.34 27.85
N TYR A 306 -5.40 7.33 28.25
CA TYR A 306 -5.52 8.70 27.77
C TYR A 306 -4.15 9.25 27.34
N VAL A 307 -4.16 9.97 26.21
CA VAL A 307 -3.02 10.75 25.73
C VAL A 307 -3.40 12.22 25.74
N LEU A 308 -2.60 13.03 26.42
CA LEU A 308 -2.75 14.47 26.50
C LEU A 308 -1.72 15.15 25.58
N TYR A 309 -2.13 16.23 24.93
CA TYR A 309 -1.22 17.04 24.11
C TYR A 309 -1.78 18.43 23.89
N GLU A 310 -0.91 19.42 23.71
CA GLU A 310 -1.32 20.76 23.31
C GLU A 310 -1.77 20.77 21.83
N ASP A 311 -2.91 21.39 21.56
CA ASP A 311 -3.32 21.78 20.22
C ASP A 311 -2.74 23.16 19.93
N GLU A 312 -1.59 23.19 19.25
CA GLU A 312 -0.83 24.40 18.96
C GLU A 312 -1.65 25.52 18.30
N ARG A 313 -2.70 25.17 17.53
CA ARG A 313 -3.55 26.14 16.82
C ARG A 313 -4.49 26.87 17.77
N SER A 314 -5.04 26.15 18.75
CA SER A 314 -5.99 26.70 19.70
C SER A 314 -5.36 27.14 21.02
N LYS A 315 -4.08 26.77 21.26
CA LYS A 315 -3.39 26.91 22.55
C LYS A 315 -4.14 26.25 23.72
N GLY A 316 -5.01 25.30 23.39
CA GLY A 316 -5.72 24.46 24.35
C GLY A 316 -5.10 23.06 24.40
N TRP A 317 -5.57 22.25 25.34
CA TRP A 317 -5.11 20.90 25.57
C TRP A 317 -6.18 19.88 25.17
N ARG A 318 -5.74 18.79 24.56
CA ARG A 318 -6.57 17.64 24.19
C ARG A 318 -6.45 16.56 25.23
N VAL A 319 -7.57 15.88 25.47
CA VAL A 319 -7.63 14.61 26.20
C VAL A 319 -8.17 13.59 25.21
N GLN A 320 -7.30 12.71 24.69
CA GLN A 320 -7.71 11.71 23.70
C GLN A 320 -7.68 10.31 24.32
N ALA A 321 -8.80 9.60 24.25
CA ALA A 321 -8.87 8.21 24.66
C ALA A 321 -8.17 7.31 23.63
N VAL A 322 -7.37 6.37 24.12
CA VAL A 322 -6.70 5.37 23.28
C VAL A 322 -7.72 4.30 22.87
N SER A 323 -7.71 3.89 21.60
CA SER A 323 -8.58 2.82 21.11
C SER A 323 -8.17 1.44 21.61
N VAL A 324 -9.07 0.47 21.57
CA VAL A 324 -8.76 -0.93 21.92
C VAL A 324 -7.82 -1.58 20.91
N ALA A 325 -7.86 -1.13 19.65
CA ALA A 325 -6.97 -1.52 18.57
C ALA A 325 -6.79 -0.37 17.57
N PRO A 326 -5.73 -0.35 16.73
CA PRO A 326 -5.45 0.73 15.79
C PRO A 326 -6.57 1.03 14.78
N ASP A 327 -7.33 0.00 14.39
CA ASP A 327 -8.41 0.02 13.37
C ASP A 327 -9.82 0.13 13.98
N ARG A 328 -9.92 0.26 15.30
CA ARG A 328 -11.20 0.28 16.03
C ARG A 328 -11.49 1.67 16.59
N PHE A 329 -12.76 2.06 16.52
CA PHE A 329 -13.24 3.32 17.12
C PHE A 329 -13.52 3.18 18.63
N GLU A 330 -13.66 1.96 19.13
CA GLU A 330 -13.91 1.69 20.55
C GLU A 330 -12.70 2.10 21.39
N SER A 331 -12.91 2.92 22.41
CA SER A 331 -11.87 3.38 23.32
C SER A 331 -11.64 2.36 24.45
N ARG A 332 -10.37 2.17 24.87
CA ARG A 332 -10.02 1.41 26.09
C ARG A 332 -10.79 1.93 27.29
N LYS A 333 -10.89 3.27 27.37
CA LYS A 333 -11.79 3.97 28.28
C LYS A 333 -12.25 5.29 27.68
N ALA A 334 -13.46 5.33 27.14
CA ALA A 334 -14.04 6.57 26.64
C ALA A 334 -14.25 7.57 27.79
N LEU A 335 -14.28 8.86 27.47
CA LEU A 335 -14.67 9.90 28.43
C LEU A 335 -16.13 9.66 28.92
N PRO A 336 -16.45 10.02 30.18
CA PRO A 336 -17.73 9.75 30.81
C PRO A 336 -18.94 10.13 29.96
N GLU A 337 -19.94 9.25 29.90
CA GLU A 337 -21.18 9.46 29.12
C GLU A 337 -21.88 10.77 29.45
N LYS A 338 -21.92 11.12 30.75
CA LYS A 338 -22.52 12.36 31.23
C LYS A 338 -21.90 13.62 30.64
N TRP A 339 -20.65 13.57 30.18
CA TRP A 339 -19.95 14.72 29.61
C TRP A 339 -20.05 14.81 28.09
N ARG A 340 -20.47 13.72 27.42
CA ARG A 340 -20.40 13.61 25.96
C ARG A 340 -21.36 14.58 25.28
N GLY A 341 -20.86 15.31 24.30
CA GLY A 341 -21.62 16.34 23.58
C GLY A 341 -21.70 17.69 24.27
N MET A 342 -21.29 17.79 25.55
CA MET A 342 -21.26 19.06 26.28
C MET A 342 -20.06 19.92 25.88
N ARG A 343 -20.20 21.24 26.09
CA ARG A 343 -19.19 22.24 25.71
C ARG A 343 -19.05 23.34 26.76
N ASP A 344 -17.90 24.01 26.72
CA ASP A 344 -17.64 25.27 27.42
C ASP A 344 -18.08 25.28 28.91
N ASP A 345 -18.84 26.30 29.32
CA ASP A 345 -19.26 26.50 30.71
C ASP A 345 -20.22 25.42 31.21
N GLU A 346 -21.03 24.83 30.33
CA GLU A 346 -21.93 23.73 30.69
C GLU A 346 -21.10 22.51 31.10
N LEU A 347 -20.11 22.15 30.29
CA LEU A 347 -19.19 21.06 30.60
C LEU A 347 -18.34 21.36 31.85
N SER A 348 -17.90 22.61 32.01
CA SER A 348 -17.13 23.01 33.19
C SER A 348 -17.95 22.89 34.47
N LYS A 349 -19.26 23.20 34.42
CA LYS A 349 -20.19 23.04 35.55
C LYS A 349 -20.47 21.58 35.87
N GLU A 350 -20.73 20.75 34.84
CA GLU A 350 -21.02 19.32 35.03
C GLU A 350 -19.80 18.54 35.57
N THR A 351 -18.60 18.88 35.08
CA THR A 351 -17.35 18.23 35.52
C THR A 351 -16.82 18.76 36.85
N GLY A 352 -17.16 20.00 37.19
CA GLY A 352 -16.49 20.77 38.25
C GLY A 352 -15.07 21.19 37.89
N ILE A 353 -14.65 21.05 36.62
CA ILE A 353 -13.31 21.36 36.14
C ILE A 353 -13.39 22.64 35.29
N PRO A 354 -12.68 23.72 35.66
CA PRO A 354 -12.74 24.96 34.90
C PRO A 354 -12.08 24.82 33.52
N GLY A 355 -12.53 25.64 32.57
CA GLY A 355 -11.87 25.79 31.27
C GLY A 355 -12.10 24.65 30.30
N CYS A 356 -13.08 23.77 30.52
CA CYS A 356 -13.46 22.77 29.55
C CYS A 356 -13.92 23.43 28.23
N VAL A 357 -13.60 22.80 27.10
CA VAL A 357 -13.94 23.31 25.75
C VAL A 357 -15.01 22.44 25.11
N PHE A 358 -14.80 21.11 25.04
CA PHE A 358 -15.80 20.18 24.55
C PHE A 358 -15.45 18.73 24.90
N ILE A 359 -16.43 17.83 24.81
CA ILE A 359 -16.22 16.38 24.65
C ILE A 359 -17.03 15.88 23.45
N HIS A 360 -16.40 15.09 22.57
CA HIS A 360 -17.08 14.49 21.43
C HIS A 360 -18.18 13.53 21.88
N MET A 361 -19.25 13.39 21.10
CA MET A 361 -20.43 12.58 21.46
C MET A 361 -20.10 11.10 21.75
N SER A 362 -19.08 10.53 21.12
CA SER A 362 -18.62 9.16 21.42
C SER A 362 -17.63 9.07 22.59
N GLY A 363 -17.18 10.19 23.14
CA GLY A 363 -16.24 10.25 24.27
C GLY A 363 -14.78 9.95 23.93
N PHE A 364 -14.43 9.81 22.65
CA PHE A 364 -13.04 9.48 22.26
C PHE A 364 -12.05 10.65 22.43
N ILE A 365 -12.54 11.88 22.47
CA ILE A 365 -11.71 13.07 22.61
C ILE A 365 -12.47 14.20 23.31
N GLY A 366 -11.74 14.97 24.11
CA GLY A 366 -12.19 16.23 24.69
C GLY A 366 -11.08 17.28 24.67
N GLY A 367 -11.39 18.45 25.20
CA GLY A 367 -10.39 19.49 25.39
C GLY A 367 -10.65 20.41 26.56
N ASN A 368 -9.56 20.98 27.07
CA ASN A 368 -9.54 22.01 28.10
C ASN A 368 -8.62 23.16 27.64
N LYS A 369 -8.77 24.35 28.20
CA LYS A 369 -7.89 25.49 27.94
C LYS A 369 -6.51 25.31 28.56
N THR A 370 -6.36 24.54 29.63
CA THR A 370 -5.08 24.34 30.33
C THR A 370 -4.67 22.89 30.43
N TYR A 371 -3.37 22.67 30.64
CA TYR A 371 -2.80 21.34 30.90
C TYR A 371 -3.43 20.71 32.14
N GLU A 372 -3.49 21.47 33.24
CA GLU A 372 -4.00 21.01 34.52
C GLU A 372 -5.46 20.60 34.40
N GLY A 373 -6.27 21.36 33.66
CA GLY A 373 -7.67 21.01 33.42
C GLY A 373 -7.82 19.75 32.57
N ALA A 374 -6.99 19.57 31.54
CA ALA A 374 -6.99 18.34 30.74
C ALA A 374 -6.56 17.11 31.55
N LEU A 375 -5.55 17.26 32.41
CA LEU A 375 -5.09 16.20 33.31
C LEU A 375 -6.16 15.82 34.33
N GLU A 376 -6.82 16.81 34.94
CA GLU A 376 -7.92 16.54 35.87
C GLU A 376 -9.12 15.88 35.17
N MET A 377 -9.42 16.26 33.92
CA MET A 377 -10.45 15.57 33.13
C MET A 377 -10.11 14.10 32.92
N ALA A 378 -8.86 13.78 32.56
CA ALA A 378 -8.41 12.40 32.38
C ALA A 378 -8.45 11.61 33.70
N ARG A 379 -7.99 12.21 34.81
CA ARG A 379 -8.03 11.60 36.16
C ARG A 379 -9.45 11.33 36.64
N ALA A 380 -10.35 12.30 36.48
CA ALA A 380 -11.75 12.13 36.84
C ALA A 380 -12.39 11.04 35.95
N ALA A 381 -12.11 11.05 34.64
CA ALA A 381 -12.57 10.01 33.73
C ALA A 381 -12.11 8.62 34.16
N LEU A 382 -10.85 8.41 34.56
CA LEU A 382 -10.32 7.13 35.05
C LEU A 382 -11.13 6.53 36.20
N LYS A 383 -11.67 7.37 37.09
CA LYS A 383 -12.42 6.98 38.29
C LYS A 383 -13.91 6.68 38.04
N CYS A 384 -14.46 7.14 36.92
CA CYS A 384 -15.86 6.96 36.56
C CYS A 384 -16.17 5.58 35.98
#